data_AF-A0A1F4U265-F1
#
_entry.id   AF-A0A1F4U265-F1
#
_cell.length_a   1.000
_cell.length_b   1.000
_cell.length_c   1.000
_cell.angle_alpha   90.00
_cell.angle_beta   90.00
_cell.angle_gamma   90.00
#
_symmetry.space_group_name_H-M   'P 1'
#
loop_
_entity.id
_entity.type
_entity.pdbx_description
1 polymer ?
#
loop_
_entity_poly.entity_id
_entity_poly.type
_entity_poly.pdbx_seq_one_letter_code
_entity_poly.pdbx_strand_id
1 'polypeptide(L)'
;MADMLNTWVVWRKGSSGDRDNISPVTTGCWGGDPYSLDEMAEKADKYGERYTSVSDISVEISNGGYTSKVTLKTNRGSVSIAGDVFKTVFNLRAPSYIAIRSRLYDFEVHD
;
A
#
# COMPACT_ATOMS: atom_id res chain seq x y z
N MET A 1 2.63 7.10 -4.35
CA MET A 1 1.67 5.97 -4.25
C MET A 1 2.16 4.63 -4.81
N ALA A 2 3.09 4.59 -5.77
CA ALA A 2 3.61 3.30 -6.28
C ALA A 2 4.18 2.38 -5.17
N ASP A 3 4.82 2.94 -4.13
CA ASP A 3 5.29 2.19 -2.96
C ASP A 3 4.17 1.42 -2.25
N MET A 4 2.95 1.98 -2.12
CA MET A 4 1.82 1.26 -1.49
C MET A 4 1.40 0.03 -2.30
N LEU A 5 1.44 0.12 -3.63
CA LEU A 5 1.13 -1.03 -4.49
C LEU A 5 2.21 -2.08 -4.41
N ASN A 6 3.49 -1.69 -4.46
CA ASN A 6 4.60 -2.61 -4.28
C ASN A 6 4.54 -3.29 -2.90
N THR A 7 4.21 -2.53 -1.86
CA THR A 7 3.99 -3.06 -0.51
C THR A 7 2.83 -4.05 -0.47
N TRP A 8 1.71 -3.75 -1.14
CA TRP A 8 0.59 -4.69 -1.24
C TRP A 8 0.96 -6.00 -1.94
N VAL A 9 1.79 -5.94 -2.98
CA VAL A 9 2.32 -7.15 -3.65
C VAL A 9 3.13 -7.99 -2.67
N VAL A 10 4.10 -7.38 -1.99
CA VAL A 10 4.96 -8.07 -1.01
C VAL A 10 4.13 -8.59 0.17
N TRP A 11 3.16 -7.83 0.65
CA TRP A 11 2.26 -8.28 1.72
C TRP A 11 1.44 -9.51 1.28
N ARG A 12 0.86 -9.49 0.07
CA ARG A 12 0.02 -10.58 -0.42
C ARG A 12 0.81 -11.83 -0.80
N LYS A 13 1.94 -11.67 -1.50
CA LYS A 13 2.71 -12.78 -2.10
C LYS A 13 4.01 -13.14 -1.37
N GLY A 14 4.48 -12.27 -0.50
CA GLY A 14 5.74 -12.44 0.22
C GLY A 14 5.70 -13.49 1.31
N SER A 15 6.89 -13.96 1.68
CA SER A 15 7.08 -14.84 2.83
C SER A 15 6.84 -14.09 4.15
N SER A 16 6.82 -14.80 5.28
CA SER A 16 6.76 -14.16 6.60
C SER A 16 7.92 -13.16 6.78
N GLY A 17 9.14 -13.54 6.39
CA GLY A 17 10.30 -12.66 6.50
C GLY A 17 10.22 -11.43 5.60
N ASP A 18 9.58 -11.53 4.43
CA ASP A 18 9.37 -10.34 3.58
C ASP A 18 8.36 -9.37 4.21
N ARG A 19 7.38 -9.89 4.97
CA ARG A 19 6.35 -9.09 5.65
C ARG A 19 6.88 -8.40 6.90
N ASP A 20 7.89 -8.96 7.56
CA ASP A 20 8.48 -8.38 8.77
C ASP A 20 9.17 -7.03 8.51
N ASN A 21 9.67 -6.83 7.29
CA ASN A 21 10.28 -5.58 6.83
C ASN A 21 9.25 -4.61 6.19
N ILE A 22 7.95 -4.95 6.19
CA ILE A 22 6.88 -4.03 5.81
C ILE A 22 6.57 -3.14 7.01
N SER A 23 7.30 -2.03 7.06
CA SER A 23 7.19 -1.05 8.14
C SER A 23 7.46 0.36 7.60
N PRO A 24 7.17 1.40 8.40
CA PRO A 24 7.45 2.78 8.00
C PRO A 24 8.94 2.97 7.71
N VAL A 25 9.26 3.70 6.63
CA VAL A 25 10.66 3.99 6.26
C VAL A 25 11.40 4.85 7.28
N THR A 26 10.67 5.59 8.13
CA THR A 26 11.25 6.42 9.19
C THR A 26 11.45 5.60 10.47
N THR A 27 12.70 5.20 10.71
CA THR A 27 13.08 4.30 11.82
C THR A 27 13.56 5.01 13.07
N GLY A 28 13.73 6.34 13.03
CA GLY A 28 14.36 7.11 14.10
C GLY A 28 13.72 7.00 15.49
N CYS A 29 12.50 6.46 15.60
CA CYS A 29 11.81 6.24 16.87
C CYS A 29 11.80 4.78 17.36
N TRP A 30 12.07 3.79 16.50
CA TRP A 30 11.78 2.37 16.81
C TRP A 30 12.83 1.36 16.30
N GLY A 31 13.86 1.82 15.58
CA GLY A 31 15.10 1.06 15.36
C GLY A 31 14.99 -0.18 14.44
N GLY A 32 13.94 -0.31 13.64
CA GLY A 32 13.79 -1.44 12.71
C GLY A 32 14.52 -1.27 11.38
N ASP A 33 14.37 -2.29 10.52
CA ASP A 33 15.00 -2.41 9.20
C ASP A 33 13.93 -2.47 8.06
N PRO A 34 13.20 -1.37 7.80
CA PRO A 34 12.22 -1.32 6.73
C PRO A 34 12.91 -1.42 5.38
N TYR A 35 12.24 -2.05 4.42
CA TYR A 35 12.66 -1.89 3.03
C TYR A 35 12.58 -0.41 2.63
N SER A 36 13.62 0.10 1.98
CA SER A 36 13.57 1.35 1.25
C SER A 36 12.51 1.29 0.13
N LEU A 37 12.22 2.43 -0.49
CA LEU A 37 11.25 2.49 -1.60
C LEU A 37 11.72 1.61 -2.78
N ASP A 38 13.02 1.61 -3.06
CA ASP A 38 13.61 0.84 -4.15
C ASP A 38 13.63 -0.66 -3.83
N GLU A 39 14.03 -1.06 -2.62
CA GLU A 39 13.99 -2.47 -2.20
C GLU A 39 12.57 -3.04 -2.22
N MET A 40 11.57 -2.25 -1.79
CA MET A 40 10.17 -2.66 -1.87
C MET A 40 9.73 -2.89 -3.32
N ALA A 41 10.15 -2.02 -4.24
CA ALA A 41 9.89 -2.18 -5.67
C ALA A 41 10.59 -3.41 -6.25
N GLU A 42 11.84 -3.68 -5.88
CA GLU A 42 12.59 -4.88 -6.29
C GLU A 42 11.96 -6.16 -5.74
N LYS A 43 11.50 -6.15 -4.50
CA LYS A 43 10.76 -7.27 -3.90
C LYS A 43 9.46 -7.55 -4.64
N ALA A 44 8.71 -6.50 -4.99
CA ALA A 44 7.52 -6.64 -5.81
C ALA A 44 7.84 -7.17 -7.22
N ASP A 45 8.99 -6.78 -7.79
CA ASP A 45 9.49 -7.27 -9.08
C ASP A 45 9.82 -8.76 -9.06
N LYS A 46 10.39 -9.27 -7.94
CA LYS A 46 10.60 -10.72 -7.73
C LYS A 46 9.30 -11.53 -7.81
N TYR A 47 8.15 -10.90 -7.54
CA TYR A 47 6.82 -11.50 -7.70
C TYR A 47 6.12 -11.16 -9.03
N GLY A 48 6.86 -10.55 -9.97
CA GLY A 48 6.40 -10.18 -11.31
C GLY A 48 5.50 -8.93 -11.37
N GLU A 49 5.38 -8.19 -10.27
CA GLU A 49 4.43 -7.07 -10.13
C GLU A 49 5.11 -5.81 -9.58
N ARG A 50 6.06 -5.25 -10.34
CA ARG A 50 6.64 -3.94 -10.05
C ARG A 50 5.78 -2.80 -10.59
N TYR A 51 5.33 -1.92 -9.71
CA TYR A 51 4.64 -0.68 -10.07
C TYR A 51 5.59 0.51 -9.93
N THR A 52 5.56 1.42 -10.91
CA THR A 52 6.42 2.62 -10.94
C THR A 52 5.61 3.90 -10.85
N SER A 53 4.35 3.89 -11.26
CA SER A 53 3.47 5.06 -11.14
C SER A 53 2.03 4.68 -10.85
N VAL A 54 1.33 5.61 -10.20
CA VAL A 54 -0.11 5.62 -10.02
C VAL A 54 -0.59 6.97 -10.53
N SER A 55 -1.53 6.95 -11.47
CA SER A 55 -2.03 8.17 -12.13
C SER A 55 -3.42 8.59 -11.65
N ASP A 56 -4.16 7.69 -11.01
CA ASP A 56 -5.55 7.94 -10.61
C ASP A 56 -5.95 6.96 -9.51
N ILE A 57 -6.85 7.39 -8.63
CA ILE A 57 -7.43 6.56 -7.57
C ILE A 57 -8.94 6.75 -7.58
N SER A 58 -9.68 5.65 -7.49
CA SER A 58 -11.13 5.62 -7.37
C SER A 58 -11.53 4.76 -6.19
N VAL A 59 -12.38 5.30 -5.33
CA VAL A 59 -12.85 4.65 -4.11
C VAL A 59 -14.33 4.32 -4.23
N GLU A 60 -14.68 3.09 -3.88
CA GLU A 60 -16.06 2.62 -3.83
C GLU A 60 -16.48 2.47 -2.37
N ILE A 61 -17.63 3.07 -2.02
CA ILE A 61 -18.23 3.00 -0.69
C ILE A 61 -19.39 2.03 -0.74
N SER A 62 -19.40 1.06 0.17
CA SER A 62 -20.50 0.13 0.36
C SER A 62 -21.71 0.80 1.02
N ASN A 63 -22.91 0.31 0.72
CA ASN A 63 -24.15 0.68 1.42
C ASN A 63 -24.08 0.47 2.94
N GLY A 64 -23.14 -0.37 3.42
CA GLY A 64 -22.88 -0.57 4.84
C GLY A 64 -22.02 0.52 5.52
N GLY A 65 -21.69 1.61 4.83
CA GLY A 65 -20.93 2.74 5.41
C GLY A 65 -19.45 2.45 5.62
N TYR A 66 -18.83 1.71 4.69
CA TYR A 66 -17.39 1.45 4.69
C TYR A 66 -16.84 1.45 3.28
N THR A 67 -15.56 1.74 3.13
CA THR A 67 -14.86 1.65 1.86
C THR A 67 -14.77 0.17 1.44
N SER A 68 -15.46 -0.22 0.37
CA SER A 68 -15.47 -1.61 -0.12
C SER A 68 -14.20 -1.92 -0.91
N LYS A 69 -13.78 -0.98 -1.76
CA LYS A 69 -12.75 -1.21 -2.77
C LYS A 69 -12.04 0.09 -3.11
N VAL A 70 -10.73 0.00 -3.27
CA VAL A 70 -9.86 1.07 -3.77
C VAL A 70 -9.28 0.57 -5.10
N THR A 71 -9.51 1.32 -6.18
CA THR A 71 -8.98 1.01 -7.51
C THR A 71 -7.95 2.05 -7.90
N LEU A 72 -6.75 1.62 -8.24
CA LEU A 72 -5.64 2.46 -8.64
C LEU A 72 -5.35 2.25 -10.12
N LYS A 73 -5.24 3.33 -10.90
CA LYS A 73 -4.71 3.26 -12.26
C LYS A 73 -3.20 3.40 -12.23
N THR A 74 -2.51 2.48 -12.90
CA THR A 74 -1.06 2.31 -12.81
C THR A 74 -0.43 2.20 -14.18
N ASN A 75 0.90 2.23 -14.24
CA ASN A 75 1.66 1.91 -15.45
C ASN A 75 1.42 0.49 -16.01
N ARG A 76 0.75 -0.39 -15.26
CA ARG A 76 0.43 -1.78 -15.64
C ARG A 76 -1.08 -2.02 -15.80
N GLY A 77 -1.87 -0.96 -15.90
CA GLY A 77 -3.33 -1.03 -15.92
C GLY A 77 -3.96 -0.78 -14.55
N SER A 78 -5.19 -1.24 -14.36
CA SER A 78 -5.95 -0.98 -13.13
C SER A 78 -5.81 -2.11 -12.12
N VAL A 79 -5.58 -1.75 -10.86
CA VAL A 79 -5.48 -2.67 -9.73
C VAL A 79 -6.58 -2.35 -8.73
N SER A 80 -7.40 -3.33 -8.40
CA SER A 80 -8.44 -3.18 -7.37
C SER A 80 -8.06 -3.95 -6.10
N ILE A 81 -8.13 -3.26 -4.96
CA ILE A 81 -7.80 -3.79 -3.64
C ILE A 81 -9.02 -3.62 -2.73
N ALA A 82 -9.35 -4.65 -1.95
CA ALA A 82 -10.41 -4.55 -0.94
C ALA A 82 -10.04 -3.48 0.11
N GLY A 83 -11.02 -2.71 0.58
CA GLY A 83 -10.76 -1.58 1.45
C GLY A 83 -10.05 -1.98 2.76
N ASP A 84 -10.50 -3.03 3.41
CA ASP A 84 -9.87 -3.57 4.63
C ASP A 84 -8.40 -3.99 4.41
N VAL A 85 -8.09 -4.60 3.27
CA VAL A 85 -6.73 -4.97 2.88
C VAL A 85 -5.89 -3.73 2.63
N PHE A 86 -6.42 -2.76 1.88
CA PHE A 86 -5.73 -1.49 1.61
C PHE A 86 -5.40 -0.76 2.91
N LYS A 87 -6.37 -0.65 3.82
CA LYS A 87 -6.20 -0.05 5.15
C LYS A 87 -5.10 -0.74 5.95
N THR A 88 -5.08 -2.07 5.94
CA THR A 88 -4.05 -2.86 6.63
C THR A 88 -2.66 -2.56 6.08
N VAL A 89 -2.48 -2.68 4.76
CA VAL A 89 -1.19 -2.45 4.10
C VAL A 89 -0.71 -1.00 4.28
N PHE A 90 -1.61 -0.04 4.11
CA PHE A 90 -1.29 1.38 4.30
C PHE A 90 -0.80 1.63 5.73
N ASN A 91 -1.53 1.16 6.74
CA ASN A 91 -1.17 1.40 8.14
C ASN A 91 0.14 0.70 8.55
N LEU A 92 0.50 -0.44 7.94
CA LEU A 92 1.80 -1.07 8.17
C LEU A 92 2.95 -0.23 7.60
N ARG A 93 2.73 0.46 6.48
CA ARG A 93 3.79 1.19 5.75
C ARG A 93 3.83 2.69 6.00
N ALA A 94 2.74 3.29 6.49
CA ALA A 94 2.60 4.74 6.60
C ALA A 94 3.58 5.35 7.63
N PRO A 95 4.41 6.34 7.23
CA PRO A 95 5.27 7.07 8.15
C PRO A 95 4.50 8.08 9.01
N SER A 96 5.07 8.39 10.18
CA SER A 96 4.72 9.55 11.01
C SER A 96 3.29 9.62 11.53
N TYR A 97 2.80 8.53 12.16
CA TYR A 97 1.50 8.47 12.88
C TYR A 97 0.24 8.68 12.01
N ILE A 98 0.37 8.77 10.69
CA ILE A 98 -0.79 8.81 9.80
C ILE A 98 -1.35 7.40 9.68
N ALA A 99 -2.52 7.19 10.27
CA ALA A 99 -3.23 5.92 10.19
C ALA A 99 -4.66 6.15 9.77
N ILE A 100 -5.12 5.33 8.82
CA ILE A 100 -6.54 5.22 8.54
C ILE A 100 -7.17 4.49 9.73
N ARG A 101 -7.97 5.21 10.52
CA ARG A 101 -8.69 4.63 11.67
C ARG A 101 -10.15 4.33 11.33
N SER A 102 -10.77 5.19 10.52
CA SER A 102 -12.15 5.05 10.07
C SER A 102 -12.37 3.80 9.20
N ARG A 103 -13.62 3.35 9.11
CA ARG A 103 -14.08 2.37 8.12
C ARG A 103 -14.40 3.02 6.77
N LEU A 104 -14.63 4.33 6.78
CA LEU A 104 -14.91 5.16 5.62
C LEU A 104 -13.75 6.13 5.42
N TYR A 105 -13.13 6.09 4.26
CA TYR A 105 -12.01 6.95 3.88
C TYR A 105 -11.95 7.08 2.35
N ASP A 106 -11.34 8.16 1.88
CA ASP A 106 -11.17 8.48 0.46
C ASP A 106 -9.75 8.97 0.18
N PHE A 107 -9.34 8.92 -1.09
CA PHE A 107 -8.02 9.32 -1.55
C PHE A 107 -8.11 10.11 -2.85
N GLU A 108 -7.35 11.20 -2.90
CA GLU A 108 -7.18 12.02 -4.09
C GLU A 108 -5.70 12.06 -4.49
N VAL A 109 -5.45 12.09 -5.80
CA VAL A 109 -4.11 12.29 -6.34
C VAL A 109 -4.02 13.74 -6.80
N HIS A 110 -3.06 14.48 -6.24
CA HIS A 110 -2.71 15.82 -6.70
C HIS A 110 -1.36 15.78 -7.42
N ASP A 111 -1.23 16.58 -8.46
CA ASP A 111 -0.02 16.74 -9.27
C ASP A 111 1.11 17.45 -8.51
#